data_AF-A0A843C599-F1
#
_entry.id   AF-A0A843C599-F1
#
_cell.length_a   1.000
_cell.length_b   1.000
_cell.length_c   1.000
_cell.angle_alpha   90.00
_cell.angle_beta   90.00
_cell.angle_gamma   90.00
#
_symmetry.space_group_name_H-M   'P 1'
#
loop_
_entity.id
_entity.type
_entity.pdbx_description
1 polymer ?
#
loop_
_entity_poly.entity_id
_entity_poly.type
_entity_poly.pdbx_seq_one_letter_code
_entity_poly.pdbx_strand_id
1 'polypeptide(L)'
;MYTARYLGAEGFGILSFALAFTGIFGVFSDLGLSTLTVREVARDKSMAQKYLGNIAVMKIFLVVITFGLIALFINLLDYPEQTIKVVYLVALSVIFGAFSGMFNSIFQAYEKMEYVSVGRILSSALMLSSALFAISQGFSVVGFASIYFIVSAVVLGYSFAVCVRKFVLPKIEVDWSFWRPTIKEALPFD
;
A
#
# COMPACT_ATOMS: atom_id res chain seq x y z
N MET A 1 -14.16 -16.57 -0.89
CA MET A 1 -15.16 -17.65 -0.69
C MET A 1 -14.70 -18.71 0.32
N TYR A 2 -13.50 -19.28 0.22
CA TYR A 2 -12.99 -20.25 1.21
C TYR A 2 -12.80 -19.66 2.62
N THR A 3 -12.23 -18.46 2.73
CA THR A 3 -12.02 -17.76 4.01
C THR A 3 -13.31 -17.43 4.75
N ALA A 4 -14.39 -17.09 4.01
CA ALA A 4 -15.71 -16.82 4.58
C ALA A 4 -16.40 -18.09 5.13
N ARG A 5 -16.17 -19.24 4.49
CA ARG A 5 -16.64 -20.54 4.99
C ARG A 5 -15.86 -21.01 6.22
N TYR A 6 -14.59 -20.63 6.32
CA TYR A 6 -13.71 -21.08 7.39
C TYR A 6 -13.80 -20.24 8.66
N LEU A 7 -13.71 -18.91 8.54
CA LEU A 7 -13.76 -17.99 9.68
C LEU A 7 -15.18 -17.80 10.24
N GLY A 8 -16.20 -18.34 9.57
CA GLY A 8 -17.59 -18.03 9.84
C GLY A 8 -17.96 -16.59 9.51
N ALA A 9 -19.23 -16.24 9.71
CA ALA A 9 -19.75 -14.90 9.42
C ALA A 9 -19.07 -13.81 10.26
N GLU A 10 -18.77 -14.10 11.53
CA GLU A 10 -18.19 -13.14 12.47
C GLU A 10 -16.75 -12.78 12.10
N GLY A 11 -15.87 -13.78 11.93
CA GLY A 11 -14.46 -13.53 11.63
C GLY A 11 -14.24 -12.93 10.23
N PHE A 12 -15.04 -13.36 9.25
CA PHE A 12 -15.03 -12.75 7.92
C PHE A 12 -15.59 -11.32 7.95
N GLY A 13 -16.59 -11.04 8.81
CA GLY A 13 -17.13 -9.71 9.03
C GLY A 13 -16.07 -8.73 9.56
N ILE A 14 -15.30 -9.13 10.59
CA ILE A 14 -14.20 -8.32 11.14
C ILE A 14 -13.15 -7.99 10.07
N LEU A 15 -12.72 -8.99 9.30
CA LEU A 15 -11.73 -8.79 8.25
C LEU A 15 -12.26 -7.89 7.12
N SER A 16 -13.51 -8.09 6.71
CA SER A 16 -14.15 -7.27 5.67
C SER A 16 -14.35 -5.82 6.13
N PHE A 17 -14.75 -5.62 7.38
CA PHE A 17 -14.82 -4.31 8.01
C PHE A 17 -13.45 -3.63 7.99
N ALA A 18 -12.39 -4.32 8.43
CA ALA A 18 -11.05 -3.75 8.44
C ALA A 18 -10.57 -3.34 7.04
N LEU A 19 -10.80 -4.18 6.03
CA LEU A 19 -10.46 -3.86 4.63
C LEU A 19 -11.24 -2.65 4.11
N ALA A 20 -12.56 -2.59 4.35
CA ALA A 20 -13.38 -1.47 3.93
C ALA A 20 -13.00 -0.17 4.66
N PHE A 21 -12.86 -0.25 5.99
CA PHE A 21 -12.50 0.88 6.85
C PHE A 21 -11.15 1.48 6.45
N THR A 22 -10.11 0.64 6.37
CA THR A 22 -8.77 1.09 5.94
C THR A 22 -8.73 1.53 4.48
N GLY A 23 -9.56 0.94 3.61
CA GLY A 23 -9.68 1.33 2.21
C GLY A 23 -10.20 2.77 2.03
N ILE A 24 -11.17 3.19 2.84
CA ILE A 24 -11.67 4.57 2.85
C ILE A 24 -10.53 5.56 3.18
N PHE A 25 -9.72 5.25 4.19
CA PHE A 25 -8.58 6.10 4.55
C PHE A 25 -7.38 5.95 3.61
N GLY A 26 -7.33 4.87 2.82
CA GLY A 26 -6.25 4.59 1.88
C GLY A 26 -6.08 5.66 0.80
N VAL A 27 -7.14 6.37 0.41
CA VAL A 27 -7.09 7.49 -0.54
C VAL A 27 -6.10 8.56 -0.07
N PHE A 28 -6.11 8.87 1.23
CA PHE A 28 -5.19 9.86 1.80
C PHE A 28 -3.72 9.44 1.77
N SER A 29 -3.40 8.17 1.50
CA SER A 29 -2.02 7.67 1.44
C SER A 29 -1.34 7.89 0.09
N ASP A 30 -2.08 8.30 -0.94
CA ASP A 30 -1.55 8.59 -2.27
C ASP A 30 -1.90 9.98 -2.80
N LEU A 31 -3.13 10.47 -2.60
CA LEU A 31 -3.59 11.79 -3.10
C LEU A 31 -3.24 12.03 -4.58
N GLY A 32 -3.35 11.00 -5.41
CA GLY A 32 -3.04 11.05 -6.84
C GLY A 32 -1.55 11.19 -7.19
N LEU A 33 -0.63 11.16 -6.21
CA LEU A 33 0.81 11.30 -6.42
C LEU A 33 1.35 10.19 -7.34
N SER A 34 0.84 8.97 -7.22
CA SER A 34 1.26 7.87 -8.09
C SER A 34 0.94 8.15 -9.55
N THR A 35 -0.25 8.68 -9.86
CA THR A 35 -0.67 9.02 -11.22
C THR A 35 0.11 10.20 -11.80
N LEU A 36 0.31 11.25 -10.99
CA LEU A 36 1.12 12.40 -11.38
C LEU A 36 2.56 11.99 -11.71
N THR A 37 3.14 11.09 -10.90
CA THR A 37 4.49 10.54 -11.15
C THR A 37 4.57 9.87 -12.51
N VAL A 38 3.58 9.04 -12.86
CA VAL A 38 3.55 8.35 -14.16
C VAL A 38 3.58 9.38 -15.29
N ARG A 39 2.73 10.41 -15.22
CA ARG A 39 2.62 11.44 -16.25
C ARG A 39 3.93 12.21 -16.46
N GLU A 40 4.51 12.69 -15.37
CA GLU A 40 5.68 13.58 -15.42
C GLU A 40 6.96 12.82 -15.76
N VAL A 41 7.15 11.62 -15.20
CA VAL A 41 8.31 10.78 -15.49
C VAL A 41 8.23 10.16 -16.88
N ALA A 42 7.03 9.87 -17.41
CA ALA A 42 6.89 9.43 -18.80
C ALA A 42 7.26 10.54 -19.78
N ARG A 43 6.99 11.81 -19.43
CA ARG A 43 7.37 12.97 -20.23
C ARG A 43 8.88 13.22 -20.20
N ASP A 44 9.49 13.13 -19.01
CA ASP A 44 10.94 13.28 -18.84
C ASP A 44 11.49 12.25 -17.85
N LYS A 45 12.12 11.21 -18.39
CA LYS A 45 12.68 10.10 -17.61
C LYS A 45 13.83 10.53 -16.69
N SER A 46 14.49 11.67 -16.97
CA SER A 46 15.56 12.19 -16.10
C SER A 46 15.03 12.64 -14.73
N MET A 47 13.74 13.01 -14.67
CA MET A 47 13.07 13.46 -13.45
C MET A 47 12.71 12.31 -12.51
N ALA A 48 12.83 11.05 -12.94
CA ALA A 48 12.47 9.87 -12.14
C ALA A 48 13.10 9.88 -10.74
N GLN A 49 14.38 10.24 -10.64
CA GLN A 49 15.09 10.30 -9.36
C GLN A 49 14.52 11.40 -8.43
N LYS A 50 14.23 12.58 -9.00
CA LYS A 50 13.69 13.72 -8.25
C LYS A 50 12.28 13.44 -7.75
N TYR A 51 11.43 12.84 -8.59
CA TYR A 51 10.07 12.43 -8.20
C TYR A 51 10.11 11.33 -7.14
N LEU A 52 10.91 10.27 -7.32
CA LEU A 52 11.08 9.22 -6.31
C LEU A 52 11.54 9.81 -4.95
N GLY A 53 12.55 10.68 -4.94
CA GLY A 53 13.06 11.28 -3.71
C GLY A 53 12.01 12.09 -2.95
N ASN A 54 11.35 13.02 -3.66
CA ASN A 54 10.38 13.92 -3.04
C ASN A 54 9.10 13.18 -2.64
N ILE A 55 8.59 12.31 -3.51
CA ILE A 55 7.34 11.58 -3.25
C ILE A 55 7.51 10.56 -2.13
N ALA A 56 8.70 9.97 -1.94
CA ALA A 56 8.96 9.15 -0.76
C ALA A 56 8.68 9.93 0.53
N VAL A 57 9.21 11.15 0.62
CA VAL A 57 9.05 11.99 1.80
C VAL A 57 7.60 12.46 1.95
N MET A 58 6.97 12.92 0.86
CA MET A 58 5.56 13.31 0.88
C MET A 58 4.65 12.14 1.30
N LYS A 59 4.92 10.93 0.80
CA LYS A 59 4.20 9.71 1.21
C LYS A 59 4.38 9.38 2.67
N ILE A 60 5.57 9.59 3.26
CA ILE A 60 5.76 9.40 4.70
C ILE A 60 4.78 10.28 5.49
N PHE A 61 4.65 11.56 5.13
CA PHE A 61 3.69 12.46 5.78
C PHE A 61 2.24 12.00 5.58
N LEU A 62 1.87 11.65 4.35
CA LEU A 62 0.51 11.18 4.03
C LEU A 62 0.16 9.90 4.79
N VAL A 63 1.06 8.93 4.81
CA VAL A 63 0.91 7.67 5.55
C VAL A 63 0.75 7.90 7.04
N VAL A 64 1.52 8.82 7.63
CA VAL A 64 1.39 9.17 9.05
C VAL A 64 0.02 9.77 9.34
N ILE A 65 -0.49 10.64 8.45
CA ILE A 65 -1.84 11.20 8.57
C ILE A 65 -2.89 10.10 8.43
N THR A 66 -2.80 9.25 7.40
CA THR A 66 -3.71 8.10 7.17
C THR A 66 -3.73 7.17 8.38
N PHE A 67 -2.57 6.78 8.91
CA PHE A 67 -2.48 5.92 10.08
C PHE A 67 -3.04 6.61 11.34
N GLY A 68 -2.74 7.89 11.54
CA GLY A 68 -3.27 8.69 12.63
C GLY A 68 -4.79 8.79 12.60
N LEU A 69 -5.39 8.99 11.42
CA LEU A 69 -6.84 8.99 11.25
C LEU A 69 -7.44 7.62 11.56
N ILE A 70 -6.88 6.54 11.00
CA ILE A 70 -7.33 5.17 11.28
C ILE A 70 -7.28 4.89 12.79
N ALA A 71 -6.18 5.23 13.45
CA ALA A 71 -5.98 5.04 14.88
C ALA A 71 -6.97 5.87 15.71
N LEU A 72 -7.19 7.13 15.35
CA LEU A 72 -8.13 8.02 16.04
C LEU A 72 -9.57 7.48 15.94
N PHE A 73 -10.03 7.16 14.73
CA PHE A 73 -11.41 6.70 14.54
C PHE A 73 -11.65 5.31 15.15
N ILE A 74 -10.70 4.36 15.02
CA ILE A 74 -10.93 3.01 15.54
C ILE A 74 -10.99 2.97 17.07
N ASN A 75 -10.22 3.82 17.76
CA ASN A 75 -10.26 3.91 19.23
C ASN A 75 -11.48 4.69 19.73
N LEU A 76 -12.03 5.62 18.93
CA LEU A 76 -13.27 6.33 19.27
C LEU A 76 -14.52 5.45 19.15
N LEU A 77 -14.48 4.42 18.32
CA LEU A 77 -15.63 3.56 18.01
C LEU A 77 -15.81 2.40 19.02
N ASP A 78 -14.94 2.29 20.04
CA ASP A 78 -15.02 1.34 21.15
C ASP A 78 -15.22 -0.14 20.70
N TYR A 79 -14.49 -0.53 19.65
CA TYR A 79 -14.52 -1.89 19.13
C TYR A 79 -13.72 -2.87 20.01
N PRO A 80 -14.04 -4.19 19.95
CA PRO A 80 -13.24 -5.21 20.64
C PRO A 80 -11.77 -5.19 20.23
N GLU A 81 -10.86 -5.50 21.18
CA GLU A 81 -9.40 -5.49 20.94
C GLU A 81 -8.98 -6.31 19.71
N GLN A 82 -9.67 -7.42 19.43
CA GLN A 82 -9.38 -8.27 18.28
C GLN A 82 -9.60 -7.52 16.96
N THR A 83 -10.70 -6.76 16.85
CA THR A 83 -11.00 -5.94 15.67
C THR A 83 -9.98 -4.83 15.51
N ILE A 84 -9.62 -4.17 16.60
CA ILE A 84 -8.59 -3.12 16.61
C ILE A 84 -7.25 -3.66 16.08
N LYS A 85 -6.79 -4.83 16.56
CA LYS A 85 -5.56 -5.48 16.09
C LYS A 85 -5.61 -5.81 14.60
N VAL A 86 -6.74 -6.34 14.11
CA VAL A 86 -6.95 -6.64 12.69
C VAL A 86 -6.88 -5.37 11.85
N VAL A 87 -7.55 -4.29 12.28
CA VAL A 87 -7.52 -2.99 11.58
C VAL A 87 -6.11 -2.44 11.50
N TYR A 88 -5.32 -2.49 12.57
CA TYR A 88 -3.93 -2.03 12.54
C TYR A 88 -3.05 -2.84 11.57
N LEU A 89 -3.19 -4.18 11.55
CA LEU A 89 -2.45 -5.02 10.61
C LEU A 89 -2.81 -4.73 9.15
N VAL A 90 -4.11 -4.56 8.87
CA VAL A 90 -4.57 -4.19 7.53
C VAL A 90 -4.12 -2.77 7.17
N ALA A 91 -4.16 -1.82 8.11
CA ALA A 91 -3.68 -0.46 7.88
C ALA A 91 -2.20 -0.43 7.50
N LEU A 92 -1.36 -1.21 8.20
CA LEU A 92 0.05 -1.38 7.82
C LEU A 92 0.20 -1.95 6.42
N SER A 93 -0.67 -2.89 6.03
CA SER A 93 -0.65 -3.44 4.66
C SER A 93 -0.99 -2.39 3.59
N VAL A 94 -1.94 -1.49 3.87
CA VAL A 94 -2.30 -0.38 2.98
C VAL A 94 -1.12 0.58 2.83
N ILE A 95 -0.44 0.91 3.94
CA ILE A 95 0.74 1.76 3.94
C ILE A 95 1.85 1.18 3.08
N PHE A 96 2.16 -0.11 3.25
CA PHE A 96 3.18 -0.78 2.46
C PHE A 96 2.77 -0.90 0.98
N GLY A 97 1.48 -1.07 0.72
CA GLY A 97 0.88 -0.96 -0.60
C GLY A 97 1.09 0.42 -1.24
N ALA A 98 0.94 1.50 -0.48
CA ALA A 98 1.14 2.87 -0.97
C ALA A 98 2.60 3.11 -1.41
N PHE A 99 3.59 2.63 -0.66
CA PHE A 99 4.99 2.67 -1.09
C PHE A 99 5.27 1.75 -2.29
N SER A 100 4.64 0.57 -2.34
CA SER A 100 4.75 -0.31 -3.51
C SER A 100 4.16 0.36 -4.77
N GLY A 101 3.05 1.08 -4.63
CA GLY A 101 2.41 1.87 -5.68
C GLY A 101 3.34 2.94 -6.25
N MET A 102 4.09 3.63 -5.39
CA MET A 102 5.10 4.61 -5.78
C MET A 102 6.15 4.03 -6.75
N PHE A 103 6.67 2.83 -6.46
CA PHE A 103 7.62 2.15 -7.35
C PHE A 103 6.95 1.67 -8.64
N ASN A 104 5.71 1.17 -8.53
CA ASN A 104 4.93 0.76 -9.70
C ASN A 104 4.69 1.92 -10.67
N SER A 105 4.49 3.15 -10.17
CA SER A 105 4.40 4.35 -11.00
C SER A 105 5.65 4.59 -11.84
N ILE A 106 6.84 4.34 -11.28
CA ILE A 106 8.08 4.44 -12.04
C ILE A 106 8.15 3.34 -13.09
N PHE A 107 7.81 2.10 -12.75
CA PHE A 107 7.80 1.02 -13.74
C PHE A 107 6.84 1.30 -14.89
N GLN A 108 5.68 1.87 -14.58
CA GLN A 108 4.68 2.28 -15.57
C GLN A 108 5.17 3.46 -16.42
N ALA A 109 5.81 4.47 -15.83
CA ALA A 109 6.39 5.60 -16.56
C ALA A 109 7.48 5.20 -17.57
N TYR A 110 8.20 4.11 -17.28
CA TYR A 110 9.18 3.51 -18.19
C TYR A 110 8.58 2.47 -19.15
N GLU A 111 7.25 2.34 -19.18
CA GLU A 111 6.51 1.37 -20.01
C GLU A 111 6.86 -0.10 -19.71
N LYS A 112 7.41 -0.37 -18.52
CA LYS A 112 7.81 -1.72 -18.06
C LYS A 112 6.75 -2.34 -17.15
N MET A 113 5.55 -2.51 -17.72
CA MET A 113 4.41 -3.14 -17.04
C MET A 113 4.64 -4.61 -16.67
N GLU A 114 5.69 -5.25 -17.21
CA GLU A 114 6.15 -6.57 -16.80
C GLU A 114 6.42 -6.66 -15.29
N TYR A 115 7.08 -5.67 -14.69
CA TYR A 115 7.40 -5.69 -13.25
C TYR A 115 6.17 -5.47 -12.38
N VAL A 116 5.27 -4.59 -12.82
CA VAL A 116 3.97 -4.37 -12.16
C VAL A 116 3.15 -5.66 -12.16
N SER A 117 3.14 -6.37 -13.31
CA SER A 117 2.40 -7.62 -13.48
C SER A 117 2.98 -8.74 -12.62
N VAL A 118 4.32 -8.89 -12.60
CA VAL A 118 5.00 -9.85 -11.75
C VAL A 118 4.73 -9.58 -10.27
N GLY A 119 4.75 -8.31 -9.83
CA GLY A 119 4.40 -7.95 -8.46
C GLY A 119 2.96 -8.32 -8.09
N ARG A 120 2.00 -8.12 -9.00
CA ARG A 120 0.59 -8.51 -8.81
C ARG A 120 0.40 -10.02 -8.77
N ILE A 121 1.09 -10.76 -9.64
CA ILE A 121 1.07 -12.23 -9.66
C ILE A 121 1.69 -12.77 -8.37
N LEU A 122 2.84 -12.22 -7.95
CA LEU A 122 3.50 -12.58 -6.70
C LEU A 122 2.56 -12.34 -5.50
N SER A 123 1.94 -11.18 -5.42
CA SER A 123 0.96 -10.86 -4.37
C SER A 123 -0.19 -11.86 -4.36
N SER A 124 -0.79 -12.13 -5.52
CA SER A 124 -1.93 -13.05 -5.64
C SER A 124 -1.55 -14.48 -5.27
N ALA A 125 -0.38 -14.95 -5.70
CA ALA A 125 0.12 -16.29 -5.42
C ALA A 125 0.44 -16.47 -3.93
N LEU A 126 1.14 -15.51 -3.32
CA LEU A 126 1.46 -15.53 -1.89
C LEU A 126 0.18 -15.44 -1.04
N MET A 127 -0.78 -14.63 -1.46
CA MET A 127 -2.05 -14.49 -0.76
C MET A 127 -2.84 -15.80 -0.76
N LEU A 128 -2.92 -16.45 -1.93
CA LEU A 128 -3.63 -17.71 -2.09
C LEU A 128 -2.93 -18.85 -1.32
N SER A 129 -1.62 -18.99 -1.45
CA SER A 129 -0.87 -20.04 -0.76
C SER A 129 -0.91 -19.87 0.77
N SER A 130 -0.72 -18.65 1.26
CA SER A 130 -0.79 -18.33 2.70
C SER A 130 -2.19 -18.52 3.25
N ALA A 131 -3.24 -18.15 2.50
CA ALA A 131 -4.62 -18.36 2.93
C ALA A 131 -4.95 -19.85 3.05
N LEU A 132 -4.53 -20.69 2.09
CA LEU A 132 -4.74 -22.14 2.16
C LEU A 132 -3.98 -22.76 3.34
N PHE A 133 -2.74 -22.32 3.58
CA PHE A 133 -1.94 -22.76 4.72
C PHE A 133 -2.56 -22.35 6.07
N ALA A 134 -3.09 -21.12 6.17
CA ALA A 134 -3.75 -20.65 7.38
C ALA A 134 -5.03 -21.43 7.69
N ILE A 135 -5.79 -21.80 6.66
CA ILE A 135 -7.00 -22.64 6.79
C ILE A 135 -6.63 -24.04 7.32
N SER A 136 -5.55 -24.65 6.83
CA SER A 136 -5.15 -25.99 7.29
C SER A 136 -4.62 -26.00 8.73
N GLN A 137 -4.10 -24.87 9.21
CA GLN A 137 -3.46 -24.76 10.52
C GLN A 137 -4.37 -24.21 11.65
N GLY A 138 -5.64 -23.90 11.41
CA GLY A 138 -6.49 -23.41 12.51
C GLY A 138 -6.46 -21.89 12.74
N PHE A 139 -5.91 -21.09 11.81
CA PHE A 139 -5.55 -19.71 12.15
C PHE A 139 -6.76 -18.81 12.41
N SER A 140 -6.64 -17.94 13.42
CA SER A 140 -7.64 -16.94 13.77
C SER A 140 -7.68 -15.77 12.77
N VAL A 141 -8.69 -14.90 12.90
CA VAL A 141 -8.85 -13.69 12.07
C VAL A 141 -7.59 -12.81 12.06
N VAL A 142 -6.91 -12.72 13.22
CA VAL A 142 -5.66 -11.96 13.35
C VAL A 142 -4.55 -12.58 12.49
N GLY A 143 -4.50 -13.92 12.39
CA GLY A 143 -3.56 -14.61 11.51
C GLY A 143 -3.79 -14.27 10.03
N PHE A 144 -5.04 -14.18 9.60
CA PHE A 144 -5.36 -13.71 8.25
C PHE A 144 -4.95 -12.25 8.01
N ALA A 145 -5.17 -11.37 8.98
CA ALA A 145 -4.74 -9.97 8.89
C ALA A 145 -3.21 -9.85 8.76
N SER A 146 -2.46 -10.67 9.49
CA SER A 146 -1.00 -10.74 9.38
C SER A 146 -0.53 -11.16 7.99
N ILE A 147 -1.28 -12.03 7.28
CA ILE A 147 -0.95 -12.41 5.91
C ILE A 147 -0.99 -11.20 4.98
N TYR A 148 -2.02 -10.34 5.07
CA TYR A 148 -2.07 -9.10 4.26
C TYR A 148 -0.82 -8.25 4.47
N PHE A 149 -0.44 -8.06 5.74
CA PHE A 149 0.77 -7.32 6.09
C PHE A 149 2.03 -7.97 5.51
N ILE A 150 2.25 -9.27 5.72
CA ILE A 150 3.43 -9.98 5.24
C ILE A 150 3.52 -9.93 3.70
N VAL A 151 2.41 -10.18 3.00
CA VAL A 151 2.38 -10.14 1.53
C VAL A 151 2.72 -8.73 1.03
N SER A 152 2.14 -7.69 1.63
CA SER A 152 2.47 -6.31 1.26
C SER A 152 3.94 -5.95 1.49
N ALA A 153 4.56 -6.48 2.56
CA ALA A 153 5.98 -6.28 2.85
C ALA A 153 6.88 -6.97 1.82
N VAL A 154 6.53 -8.21 1.43
CA VAL A 154 7.27 -8.94 0.40
C VAL A 154 7.16 -8.23 -0.96
N VAL A 155 5.97 -7.75 -1.33
CA VAL A 155 5.76 -6.99 -2.56
C VAL A 155 6.54 -5.68 -2.55
N LEU A 156 6.54 -4.96 -1.42
CA LEU A 156 7.33 -3.74 -1.27
C LEU A 156 8.82 -4.02 -1.43
N GLY A 157 9.34 -5.07 -0.79
CA GLY A 157 10.73 -5.49 -0.93
C GLY A 157 11.09 -5.87 -2.37
N TYR A 158 10.21 -6.59 -3.07
CA TYR A 158 10.35 -6.89 -4.49
C TYR A 158 10.42 -5.61 -5.33
N SER A 159 9.45 -4.70 -5.19
CA SER A 159 9.39 -3.47 -5.95
C SER A 159 10.60 -2.58 -5.68
N PHE A 160 11.03 -2.46 -4.43
CA PHE A 160 12.24 -1.74 -4.07
C PHE A 160 13.48 -2.34 -4.74
N ALA A 161 13.67 -3.66 -4.65
CA ALA A 161 14.81 -4.35 -5.25
C ALA A 161 14.86 -4.21 -6.77
N VAL A 162 13.71 -4.28 -7.45
CA VAL A 162 13.62 -4.06 -8.90
C VAL A 162 13.95 -2.61 -9.26
N CYS A 163 13.42 -1.65 -8.50
CA CYS A 163 13.66 -0.22 -8.74
C CYS A 163 15.16 0.12 -8.65
N VAL A 164 15.81 -0.29 -7.57
CA VAL A 164 17.24 -0.02 -7.34
C VAL A 164 18.13 -0.72 -8.37
N ARG A 165 17.78 -1.95 -8.80
CA ARG A 165 18.62 -2.71 -9.74
C ARG A 165 18.45 -2.30 -11.22
N LYS A 166 17.27 -1.85 -11.63
CA LYS A 166 16.94 -1.68 -13.06
C LYS A 166 16.60 -0.27 -13.49
N PHE A 167 16.32 0.64 -12.56
CA PHE A 167 15.83 1.97 -12.89
C PHE A 167 16.70 3.05 -12.26
N VAL A 168 16.45 3.38 -10.99
CA VAL A 168 17.01 4.55 -10.34
C VAL A 168 17.19 4.28 -8.85
N LEU A 169 18.30 4.75 -8.29
CA LEU A 169 18.50 4.76 -6.85
C LEU A 169 17.67 5.90 -6.22
N PRO A 170 16.78 5.60 -5.26
CA PRO A 170 16.02 6.64 -4.58
C PRO A 170 16.99 7.51 -3.78
N LYS A 171 17.18 8.75 -4.23
CA LYS A 171 17.95 9.76 -3.52
C LYS A 171 16.95 10.65 -2.78
N ILE A 172 16.96 10.58 -1.46
CA ILE A 172 16.06 11.38 -0.62
C ILE A 172 16.43 12.86 -0.83
N GLU A 173 15.51 13.61 -1.43
CA GLU A 173 15.62 15.04 -1.64
C GLU A 173 14.35 15.70 -1.13
N VAL A 174 14.50 16.74 -0.32
CA VAL A 174 13.41 17.53 0.25
C VAL A 174 13.41 18.88 -0.43
N ASP A 175 12.61 19.02 -1.50
CA ASP A 175 12.46 20.27 -2.24
C ASP A 175 11.06 20.87 -1.98
N TRP A 176 10.97 21.77 -0.99
CA TRP A 176 9.70 22.38 -0.60
C TRP A 176 9.05 23.21 -1.74
N SER A 177 9.85 23.69 -2.69
CA SER A 177 9.35 24.42 -3.87
C SER A 177 8.59 23.49 -4.82
N PHE A 178 8.92 22.20 -4.80
CA PHE A 178 8.27 21.15 -5.59
C PHE A 178 6.96 20.67 -4.95
N TRP A 179 6.88 20.60 -3.62
CA TRP A 179 5.75 19.92 -2.95
C TRP A 179 4.41 20.62 -3.13
N ARG A 180 4.35 21.95 -2.99
CA ARG A 180 3.10 22.71 -3.14
C ARG A 180 2.44 22.55 -4.52
N PRO A 181 3.15 22.75 -5.65
CA PRO A 181 2.56 22.54 -6.96
C PRO A 181 2.23 21.06 -7.21
N THR A 182 3.10 20.13 -6.80
CA THR A 182 2.87 18.69 -6.99
C THR A 182 1.58 18.22 -6.29
N ILE A 183 1.30 18.63 -5.05
CA ILE A 183 0.04 18.27 -4.37
C ILE A 183 -1.16 18.87 -5.12
N LYS A 184 -1.08 20.14 -5.53
CA LYS A 184 -2.19 20.80 -6.23
C LYS A 184 -2.50 20.14 -7.59
N GLU A 185 -1.47 19.67 -8.28
CA GLU A 185 -1.62 18.96 -9.55
C GLU A 185 -2.00 17.49 -9.40
N ALA A 186 -1.73 16.88 -8.24
CA ALA A 186 -2.07 15.48 -7.96
C ALA A 186 -3.54 15.30 -7.55
N LEU A 187 -4.11 16.26 -6.82
CA LEU A 187 -5.50 16.23 -6.34
C LEU A 187 -6.59 15.93 -7.39
N PRO A 188 -6.51 16.41 -8.65
CA PRO A 188 -7.52 16.10 -9.67
C PRO A 188 -7.48 14.65 -10.16
N PHE A 189 -6.45 13.89 -9.82
CA PHE A 189 -6.24 12.51 -10.31
C PHE A 189 -6.75 11.43 -9.36
N ASP A 190 -7.18 11.79 -8.15
CA ASP A 190 -7.75 10.89 -7.13
C ASP A 190 -9.27 11.04 -7.07
#